data_AF-A0AAD5EDH0-F1
#
_entry.id   AF-A0AAD5EDH0-F1
#
_cell.length_a   1.000
_cell.length_b   1.000
_cell.length_c   1.000
_cell.angle_alpha   90.00
_cell.angle_beta   90.00
_cell.angle_gamma   90.00
#
_symmetry.space_group_name_H-M   'P 1'
#
loop_
_entity.id
_entity.type
_entity.pdbx_description
1 polymer ?
#
loop_
_entity_poly.entity_id
_entity_poly.type
_entity_poly.pdbx_seq_one_letter_code
_entity_poly.pdbx_strand_id
1 'polypeptide(L)'
;MFHHGWSSYMTYAYPKDELNPFNCTGRGSDRYDPTNININDVLGDYGVTLIDTLDTLAIMGEQREFENAVKLVTRHVSFNQDSKVQVFETNIRSLGGLLSAHILASDSQYGYTIDGYNGELLQAAKDLAQRLVPAFQMSRTGIPYPRVNLRFGVPKSETVETCTAGAGSLILEFGVLSRLTNDPFYENLAKKALKALWERRSDLDLMGNAINLQTGQWVYAASSVGAGIDSFFEYLLKAHILFGDDEYYDMFEDAYSAIMTYVADPGGYLYKNVDMASAQLMSHWIDSLSAFWPGLQVLYGDLEMAIKSHLTYYNLWKKYRGMPERYNFVQDDVDIGFYPIRPEFAESTYFLYRATHDPFYLEVGEMILEDINDRARLPCGFASLADVRTGALEDRMESFVLSETFKYLYLLFDIDHPLNHEDSNFVFTTGLLFMPPYSKLPLYGTDRILLQRVM
;
A
#
# COMPACT_ATOMS: atom_id res chain seq x y z
N MET A 1 -15.68 -3.15 14.44
CA MET A 1 -14.70 -4.21 14.10
C MET A 1 -13.27 -3.79 14.43
N PHE A 2 -12.83 -2.59 14.03
CA PHE A 2 -11.52 -2.04 14.36
C PHE A 2 -11.10 -2.21 15.83
N HIS A 3 -11.89 -1.73 16.80
CA HIS A 3 -11.56 -1.86 18.23
C HIS A 3 -11.32 -3.31 18.67
N HIS A 4 -12.03 -4.28 18.09
CA HIS A 4 -11.83 -5.69 18.40
C HIS A 4 -10.43 -6.16 17.96
N GLY A 5 -10.04 -5.83 16.74
CA GLY A 5 -8.71 -6.18 16.24
C GLY A 5 -7.60 -5.42 16.96
N TRP A 6 -7.75 -4.11 17.13
CA TRP A 6 -6.78 -3.26 17.82
C TRP A 6 -6.57 -3.63 19.28
N SER A 7 -7.64 -3.74 20.08
CA SER A 7 -7.51 -4.14 21.49
C SER A 7 -6.97 -5.56 21.66
N SER A 8 -7.29 -6.47 20.74
CA SER A 8 -6.71 -7.82 20.74
C SER A 8 -5.21 -7.79 20.44
N TYR A 9 -4.77 -7.02 19.44
CA TYR A 9 -3.35 -6.82 19.17
C TYR A 9 -2.63 -6.27 20.41
N MET A 10 -3.15 -5.20 21.00
CA MET A 10 -2.55 -4.57 22.18
C MET A 10 -2.50 -5.48 23.40
N THR A 11 -3.47 -6.38 23.56
CA THR A 11 -3.55 -7.31 24.70
C THR A 11 -2.66 -8.53 24.52
N TYR A 12 -2.63 -9.11 23.31
CA TYR A 12 -2.10 -10.46 23.07
C TYR A 12 -0.80 -10.48 22.25
N ALA A 13 -0.56 -9.46 21.45
CA ALA A 13 0.55 -9.45 20.49
C ALA A 13 1.60 -8.39 20.79
N TYR A 14 1.23 -7.17 21.19
CA TYR A 14 2.21 -6.11 21.52
C TYR A 14 3.26 -6.62 22.52
N PRO A 15 4.57 -6.45 22.27
CA PRO A 15 5.22 -5.62 21.25
C PRO A 15 5.63 -6.35 19.95
N LYS A 16 5.04 -7.50 19.65
CA LYS A 16 5.30 -8.22 18.39
C LYS A 16 4.70 -7.49 17.19
N ASP A 17 5.14 -7.89 15.99
CA ASP A 17 4.78 -7.22 14.75
C ASP A 17 3.32 -7.44 14.36
N GLU A 18 2.81 -8.66 14.54
CA GLU A 18 1.45 -9.07 14.18
C GLU A 18 0.81 -10.00 15.22
N LEU A 19 -0.47 -10.30 15.03
CA LEU A 19 -1.28 -11.14 15.90
C LEU A 19 -1.65 -12.48 15.24
N ASN A 20 -1.51 -13.55 16.02
CA ASN A 20 -2.04 -14.88 15.73
C ASN A 20 -3.36 -15.06 16.51
N PRO A 21 -4.52 -14.86 15.86
CA PRO A 21 -5.81 -14.78 16.52
C PRO A 21 -6.36 -16.12 17.04
N PHE A 22 -5.85 -17.29 16.62
CA PHE A 22 -6.31 -18.59 17.11
C PHE A 22 -5.81 -18.84 18.53
N ASN A 23 -4.53 -18.55 18.75
CA ASN A 23 -3.84 -18.81 20.00
C ASN A 23 -3.71 -17.57 20.89
N CYS A 24 -4.16 -16.40 20.40
CA CYS A 24 -4.05 -15.13 21.10
C CYS A 24 -2.58 -14.83 21.46
N THR A 25 -1.68 -14.92 20.46
CA THR A 25 -0.24 -14.69 20.64
C THR A 25 0.31 -13.74 19.58
N GLY A 26 1.42 -13.07 19.91
CA GLY A 26 2.14 -12.25 18.95
C GLY A 26 3.07 -13.03 18.03
N ARG A 27 3.25 -12.54 16.80
CA ARG A 27 4.19 -13.04 15.80
C ARG A 27 5.22 -11.95 15.44
N GLY A 28 6.49 -12.34 15.36
CA GLY A 28 7.56 -11.53 14.79
C GLY A 28 8.31 -12.34 13.72
N SER A 29 9.50 -11.89 13.33
CA SER A 29 10.32 -12.58 12.32
C SER A 29 10.49 -14.07 12.66
N ASP A 30 10.42 -14.93 11.64
CA ASP A 30 10.76 -16.34 11.74
C ASP A 30 12.27 -16.51 11.88
N ARG A 31 12.72 -16.60 13.13
CA ARG A 31 14.13 -16.79 13.49
C ARG A 31 14.62 -18.22 13.22
N TYR A 32 13.71 -19.18 13.03
CA TYR A 32 14.06 -20.57 12.79
C TYR A 32 14.27 -20.84 11.30
N ASP A 33 13.53 -20.13 10.44
CA ASP A 33 13.71 -20.14 8.99
C ASP A 33 13.91 -18.72 8.42
N PRO A 34 15.17 -18.25 8.31
CA PRO A 34 15.51 -16.97 7.69
C PRO A 34 15.16 -16.86 6.19
N THR A 35 14.74 -17.96 5.55
CA THR A 35 14.31 -18.01 4.14
C THR A 35 12.80 -17.89 3.97
N ASN A 36 12.04 -17.87 5.08
CA ASN A 36 10.58 -17.68 5.07
C ASN A 36 10.20 -16.24 4.71
N ILE A 37 10.27 -15.91 3.42
CA ILE A 37 10.02 -14.56 2.89
C ILE A 37 8.60 -14.07 3.17
N ASN A 38 7.60 -14.97 3.18
CA ASN A 38 6.20 -14.62 3.42
C ASN A 38 5.95 -14.00 4.81
N ILE A 39 6.86 -14.27 5.76
CA ILE A 39 6.83 -13.73 7.12
C ILE A 39 7.92 -12.67 7.29
N ASN A 40 9.16 -12.99 6.96
CA ASN A 40 10.31 -12.15 7.28
C ASN A 40 10.39 -10.86 6.44
N ASP A 41 9.73 -10.79 5.27
CA ASP A 41 9.76 -9.59 4.45
C ASP A 41 9.04 -8.42 5.11
N VAL A 42 7.97 -8.70 5.87
CA VAL A 42 7.15 -7.72 6.59
C VAL A 42 7.59 -7.59 8.05
N LEU A 43 7.85 -8.71 8.73
CA LEU A 43 8.07 -8.72 10.18
C LEU A 43 9.53 -8.43 10.51
N GLY A 44 9.82 -7.23 11.03
CA GLY A 44 11.17 -6.77 11.34
C GLY A 44 11.53 -6.76 12.84
N ASP A 45 10.66 -7.28 13.70
CA ASP A 45 10.73 -7.24 15.17
C ASP A 45 10.77 -5.81 15.75
N TYR A 46 9.93 -4.92 15.23
CA TYR A 46 9.85 -3.52 15.66
C TYR A 46 8.40 -3.03 15.91
N GLY A 47 7.42 -3.94 15.94
CA GLY A 47 6.02 -3.63 16.21
C GLY A 47 5.29 -3.07 15.00
N VAL A 48 5.38 -3.75 13.84
CA VAL A 48 4.75 -3.33 12.57
C VAL A 48 3.31 -2.86 12.77
N THR A 49 2.42 -3.67 13.34
CA THR A 49 0.99 -3.31 13.54
C THR A 49 0.81 -2.06 14.40
N LEU A 50 1.64 -1.84 15.42
CA LEU A 50 1.60 -0.61 16.23
C LEU A 50 1.87 0.63 15.38
N ILE A 51 2.89 0.58 14.50
CA ILE A 51 3.31 1.71 13.66
C ILE A 51 2.29 1.94 12.53
N ASP A 52 1.90 0.86 11.86
CA ASP A 52 1.04 0.88 10.68
C ASP A 52 -0.37 1.43 11.02
N THR A 53 -0.86 1.17 12.24
CA THR A 53 -2.22 1.58 12.67
C THR A 53 -2.29 3.03 13.19
N LEU A 54 -1.17 3.75 13.32
CA LEU A 54 -1.14 5.07 13.97
C LEU A 54 -2.08 6.08 13.32
N ASP A 55 -2.05 6.20 11.99
CA ASP A 55 -2.88 7.18 11.28
C ASP A 55 -4.38 6.85 11.44
N THR A 56 -4.70 5.57 11.48
CA THR A 56 -6.08 5.07 11.56
C THR A 56 -6.69 5.38 12.92
N LEU A 57 -5.90 5.32 13.99
CA LEU A 57 -6.35 5.77 15.31
C LEU A 57 -6.77 7.25 15.28
N ALA A 58 -5.95 8.11 14.67
CA ALA A 58 -6.29 9.53 14.52
C ALA A 58 -7.54 9.72 13.66
N ILE A 59 -7.59 9.08 12.48
CA ILE A 59 -8.73 9.16 11.55
C ILE A 59 -10.03 8.69 12.19
N MET A 60 -10.02 7.64 13.00
CA MET A 60 -11.22 7.17 13.70
C MET A 60 -11.60 8.02 14.93
N GLY A 61 -10.87 9.12 15.20
CA GLY A 61 -11.13 10.02 16.34
C GLY A 61 -10.63 9.48 17.69
N GLU A 62 -9.79 8.44 17.69
CA GLU A 62 -9.26 7.78 18.88
C GLU A 62 -8.03 8.52 19.43
N GLN A 63 -8.20 9.80 19.76
CA GLN A 63 -7.10 10.71 20.11
C GLN A 63 -6.23 10.19 21.27
N ARG A 64 -6.86 9.63 22.32
CA ARG A 64 -6.12 9.15 23.50
C ARG A 64 -5.27 7.91 23.17
N GLU A 65 -5.82 7.01 22.39
CA GLU A 65 -5.19 5.80 21.91
C GLU A 65 -4.06 6.13 20.93
N PHE A 66 -4.28 7.09 20.02
CA PHE A 66 -3.24 7.63 19.13
C PHE A 66 -2.06 8.19 19.93
N GLU A 67 -2.33 9.07 20.91
CA GLU A 67 -1.29 9.61 21.79
C GLU A 67 -0.53 8.53 22.56
N ASN A 68 -1.23 7.52 23.06
CA ASN A 68 -0.61 6.41 23.76
C ASN A 68 0.25 5.56 22.81
N ALA A 69 -0.24 5.26 21.61
CA ALA A 69 0.50 4.50 20.60
C ALA A 69 1.77 5.23 20.17
N VAL A 70 1.71 6.55 19.93
CA VAL A 70 2.90 7.39 19.66
C VAL A 70 3.90 7.32 20.82
N LYS A 71 3.43 7.38 22.08
CA LYS A 71 4.30 7.22 23.26
C LYS A 71 4.95 5.83 23.33
N LEU A 72 4.26 4.77 22.93
CA LEU A 72 4.83 3.42 22.87
C LEU A 72 5.90 3.31 21.78
N VAL A 73 5.63 3.85 20.59
CA VAL A 73 6.59 3.87 19.47
C VAL A 73 7.87 4.58 19.90
N THR A 74 7.74 5.82 20.39
CA THR A 74 8.89 6.66 20.79
C THR A 74 9.73 6.08 21.93
N ARG A 75 9.15 5.21 22.78
CA ARG A 75 9.86 4.60 23.92
C ARG A 75 10.45 3.24 23.64
N HIS A 76 9.83 2.45 22.77
CA HIS A 76 10.11 1.02 22.67
C HIS A 76 10.56 0.57 21.28
N VAL A 77 10.25 1.31 20.22
CA VAL A 77 10.62 0.94 18.85
C VAL A 77 12.08 1.29 18.59
N SER A 78 12.81 0.36 17.99
CA SER A 78 14.17 0.55 17.52
C SER A 78 14.35 -0.20 16.22
N PHE A 79 14.87 0.49 15.19
CA PHE A 79 15.19 -0.13 13.91
C PHE A 79 16.63 -0.66 13.86
N ASN A 80 17.39 -0.56 14.96
CA ASN A 80 18.68 -1.25 15.07
C ASN A 80 18.49 -2.75 15.34
N GLN A 81 17.81 -3.45 14.43
CA GLN A 81 17.49 -4.86 14.51
C GLN A 81 18.40 -5.66 13.59
N ASP A 82 18.84 -6.83 14.07
CA ASP A 82 19.36 -7.86 13.18
C ASP A 82 18.17 -8.58 12.54
N SER A 83 17.49 -7.91 11.62
CA SER A 83 16.39 -8.47 10.84
C SER A 83 16.56 -8.07 9.37
N LYS A 84 16.32 -9.04 8.47
CA LYS A 84 16.34 -8.85 7.03
C LYS A 84 14.91 -8.63 6.57
N VAL A 85 14.61 -7.41 6.15
CA VAL A 85 13.27 -6.97 5.75
C VAL A 85 13.23 -6.65 4.27
N GLN A 86 12.04 -6.65 3.68
CA GLN A 86 11.82 -6.14 2.33
C GLN A 86 11.73 -4.61 2.36
N VAL A 87 12.47 -3.97 1.47
CA VAL A 87 12.57 -2.50 1.38
C VAL A 87 11.20 -1.89 1.10
N PHE A 88 10.47 -2.48 0.15
CA PHE A 88 9.10 -2.09 -0.20
C PHE A 88 8.15 -2.13 1.00
N GLU A 89 8.01 -3.29 1.64
CA GLU A 89 7.08 -3.48 2.77
C GLU A 89 7.41 -2.58 3.95
N THR A 90 8.70 -2.44 4.27
CA THR A 90 9.15 -1.57 5.37
C THR A 90 8.92 -0.10 5.05
N ASN A 91 9.07 0.29 3.78
CA ASN A 91 8.80 1.65 3.31
C ASN A 91 7.32 1.99 3.45
N ILE A 92 6.44 1.23 2.81
CA ILE A 92 5.01 1.57 2.71
C ILE A 92 4.29 1.46 4.05
N ARG A 93 4.70 0.55 4.95
CA ARG A 93 4.05 0.34 6.25
C ARG A 93 4.68 1.20 7.34
N SER A 94 5.97 1.02 7.57
CA SER A 94 6.63 1.56 8.77
C SER A 94 7.17 2.96 8.55
N LEU A 95 7.86 3.21 7.43
CA LEU A 95 8.29 4.57 7.12
C LEU A 95 7.08 5.47 6.85
N GLY A 96 6.13 4.99 6.04
CA GLY A 96 4.85 5.64 5.83
C GLY A 96 4.12 5.93 7.13
N GLY A 97 3.96 4.94 8.02
CA GLY A 97 3.17 5.07 9.24
C GLY A 97 3.77 6.11 10.20
N LEU A 98 5.09 6.14 10.32
CA LEU A 98 5.81 7.15 11.10
C LEU A 98 5.65 8.56 10.52
N LEU A 99 5.72 8.71 9.20
CA LEU A 99 5.60 10.01 8.53
C LEU A 99 4.18 10.54 8.60
N SER A 100 3.18 9.71 8.34
CA SER A 100 1.76 10.06 8.45
C SER A 100 1.42 10.50 9.88
N ALA A 101 1.79 9.68 10.87
CA ALA A 101 1.56 10.01 12.28
C ALA A 101 2.35 11.24 12.73
N HIS A 102 3.54 11.49 12.20
CA HIS A 102 4.28 12.72 12.47
C HIS A 102 3.52 13.96 12.00
N ILE A 103 2.98 13.94 10.78
CA ILE A 103 2.21 15.05 10.21
C ILE A 103 0.99 15.33 11.10
N LEU A 104 0.23 14.29 11.45
CA LEU A 104 -0.97 14.39 12.30
C LEU A 104 -0.64 14.90 13.71
N ALA A 105 0.44 14.41 14.32
CA ALA A 105 0.84 14.78 15.67
C ALA A 105 1.45 16.19 15.79
N SER A 106 1.96 16.75 14.69
CA SER A 106 2.69 18.03 14.69
C SER A 106 1.91 19.21 14.13
N ASP A 107 0.96 18.98 13.22
CA ASP A 107 0.27 20.05 12.52
C ASP A 107 -1.16 20.24 13.05
N SER A 108 -1.40 21.38 13.69
CA SER A 108 -2.69 21.73 14.29
C SER A 108 -3.84 21.81 13.28
N GLN A 109 -3.54 21.96 11.98
CA GLN A 109 -4.59 22.03 10.97
C GLN A 109 -5.44 20.75 10.89
N TYR A 110 -4.84 19.60 11.24
CA TYR A 110 -5.52 18.31 11.18
C TYR A 110 -6.26 17.94 12.47
N GLY A 111 -6.06 18.69 13.57
CA GLY A 111 -6.82 18.50 14.81
C GLY A 111 -6.37 17.34 15.71
N TYR A 112 -5.27 16.65 15.38
CA TYR A 112 -4.76 15.48 16.12
C TYR A 112 -3.44 15.72 16.87
N THR A 113 -3.04 16.99 17.02
CA THR A 113 -1.76 17.35 17.63
C THR A 113 -1.59 16.78 19.04
N ILE A 114 -0.36 16.38 19.36
CA ILE A 114 -0.02 15.83 20.66
C ILE A 114 0.75 16.86 21.47
N ASP A 115 0.24 17.21 22.65
CA ASP A 115 0.92 18.13 23.56
C ASP A 115 2.32 17.63 23.94
N GLY A 116 3.32 18.49 23.71
CA GLY A 116 4.72 18.20 24.02
C GLY A 116 5.43 17.25 23.05
N TYR A 117 4.81 16.92 21.90
CA TYR A 117 5.46 16.19 20.82
C TYR A 117 6.54 17.05 20.14
N ASN A 118 7.75 16.50 19.95
CA ASN A 118 8.92 17.23 19.43
C ASN A 118 9.51 16.59 18.17
N GLY A 119 8.69 15.87 17.38
CA GLY A 119 9.12 15.27 16.12
C GLY A 119 9.88 13.95 16.29
N GLU A 120 9.68 13.24 17.40
CA GLU A 120 10.34 11.96 17.67
C GLU A 120 10.03 10.90 16.60
N LEU A 121 8.82 10.91 16.02
CA LEU A 121 8.48 9.99 14.92
C LEU A 121 9.24 10.35 13.62
N LEU A 122 9.46 11.63 13.33
CA LEU A 122 10.28 12.05 12.19
C LEU A 122 11.75 11.62 12.37
N GLN A 123 12.26 11.66 13.59
CA GLN A 123 13.61 11.14 13.89
C GLN A 123 13.68 9.62 13.67
N ALA A 124 12.66 8.88 14.12
CA ALA A 124 12.56 7.44 13.88
C ALA A 124 12.42 7.11 12.38
N ALA A 125 11.62 7.88 11.63
CA ALA A 125 11.47 7.76 10.19
C ALA A 125 12.81 7.97 9.46
N LYS A 126 13.58 8.98 9.88
CA LYS A 126 14.91 9.23 9.34
C LYS A 126 15.89 8.09 9.63
N ASP A 127 15.90 7.55 10.85
CA ASP A 127 16.73 6.37 11.20
C ASP A 127 16.36 5.16 10.36
N LEU A 128 15.06 4.88 10.19
CA LEU A 128 14.60 3.78 9.34
C LEU A 128 15.04 3.97 7.88
N ALA A 129 14.77 5.14 7.29
CA ALA A 129 15.15 5.43 5.91
C ALA A 129 16.66 5.28 5.68
N GLN A 130 17.50 5.75 6.63
CA GLN A 130 18.95 5.58 6.56
C GLN A 130 19.38 4.11 6.52
N ARG A 131 18.63 3.21 7.16
CA ARG A 131 18.89 1.75 7.14
C ARG A 131 18.45 1.10 5.83
N LEU A 132 17.54 1.72 5.09
CA LEU A 132 17.10 1.26 3.76
C LEU A 132 18.05 1.72 2.64
N VAL A 133 18.75 2.85 2.81
CA VAL A 133 19.69 3.42 1.82
C VAL A 133 20.70 2.42 1.23
N PRO A 134 21.32 1.50 2.01
CA PRO A 134 22.25 0.50 1.45
C PRO A 134 21.67 -0.31 0.28
N ALA A 135 20.36 -0.54 0.26
CA ALA A 135 19.69 -1.28 -0.84
C ALA A 135 19.85 -0.59 -2.20
N PHE A 136 19.94 0.75 -2.24
CA PHE A 136 20.06 1.51 -3.47
C PHE A 136 21.52 1.63 -3.94
N GLN A 137 22.46 1.74 -3.00
CA GLN A 137 23.87 2.03 -3.30
C GLN A 137 24.62 0.87 -3.96
N MET A 138 24.14 -0.36 -3.77
CA MET A 138 24.83 -1.57 -4.24
C MET A 138 24.44 -2.00 -5.65
N SER A 139 23.45 -1.33 -6.26
CA SER A 139 22.95 -1.62 -7.60
C SER A 139 23.70 -0.86 -8.69
N ARG A 140 24.03 -1.53 -9.80
CA ARG A 140 24.63 -0.88 -10.99
C ARG A 140 23.64 -0.02 -11.76
N THR A 141 22.36 -0.39 -11.73
CA THR A 141 21.29 0.31 -12.46
C THR A 141 20.68 1.46 -11.68
N GLY A 142 20.90 1.50 -10.35
CA GLY A 142 20.23 2.42 -9.43
C GLY A 142 18.87 1.91 -8.93
N ILE A 143 18.40 0.76 -9.42
CA ILE A 143 17.22 0.05 -8.93
C ILE A 143 17.60 -0.66 -7.62
N PRO A 144 16.89 -0.47 -6.50
CA PRO A 144 17.27 -1.02 -5.20
C PRO A 144 17.18 -2.55 -5.15
N TYR A 145 18.03 -3.14 -4.31
CA TYR A 145 17.84 -4.50 -3.84
C TYR A 145 16.49 -4.65 -3.14
N PRO A 146 15.80 -5.80 -3.28
CA PRO A 146 14.48 -5.98 -2.68
C PRO A 146 14.54 -6.03 -1.15
N ARG A 147 15.68 -6.42 -0.57
CA ARG A 147 15.82 -6.63 0.88
C ARG A 147 17.12 -6.04 1.43
N VAL A 148 17.08 -5.72 2.71
CA VAL A 148 18.19 -5.18 3.48
C VAL A 148 18.13 -5.68 4.92
N ASN A 149 19.28 -5.94 5.54
CA ASN A 149 19.33 -6.11 6.99
C ASN A 149 19.44 -4.74 7.67
N LEU A 150 18.55 -4.46 8.62
CA LEU A 150 18.43 -3.13 9.24
C LEU A 150 19.67 -2.72 10.05
N ARG A 151 20.53 -3.66 10.44
CA ARG A 151 21.81 -3.40 11.13
C ARG A 151 23.01 -3.54 10.21
N PHE A 152 22.99 -4.49 9.29
CA PHE A 152 24.17 -4.92 8.53
C PHE A 152 24.16 -4.52 7.04
N GLY A 153 23.09 -3.89 6.55
CA GLY A 153 22.94 -3.54 5.14
C GLY A 153 22.57 -4.75 4.27
N VAL A 154 22.84 -4.70 2.97
CA VAL A 154 22.43 -5.75 2.03
C VAL A 154 23.31 -7.00 2.21
N PRO A 155 22.72 -8.18 2.48
CA PRO A 155 23.47 -9.43 2.56
C PRO A 155 24.17 -9.76 1.23
N LYS A 156 25.38 -10.32 1.28
CA LYS A 156 26.11 -10.74 0.06
C LYS A 156 25.38 -11.81 -0.77
N SER A 157 24.51 -12.58 -0.13
CA SER A 157 23.71 -13.64 -0.74
C SER A 157 22.35 -13.13 -1.22
N GLU A 158 22.06 -11.83 -1.13
CA GLU A 158 20.76 -11.30 -1.53
C GLU A 158 20.53 -11.48 -3.04
N THR A 159 19.28 -11.72 -3.43
CA THR A 159 18.92 -11.82 -4.83
C THR A 159 19.17 -10.48 -5.55
N VAL A 160 19.53 -10.58 -6.83
CA VAL A 160 19.67 -9.42 -7.73
C VAL A 160 18.39 -9.16 -8.52
N GLU A 161 17.30 -9.80 -8.14
CA GLU A 161 15.99 -9.66 -8.78
C GLU A 161 15.05 -8.90 -7.85
N THR A 162 14.36 -7.91 -8.39
CA THR A 162 13.30 -7.17 -7.69
C THR A 162 12.10 -7.00 -8.61
N CYS A 163 10.94 -6.63 -8.06
CA CYS A 163 9.76 -6.33 -8.85
C CYS A 163 9.60 -4.82 -9.10
N THR A 164 8.80 -4.46 -10.10
CA THR A 164 8.52 -3.07 -10.49
C THR A 164 7.89 -2.28 -9.35
N ALA A 165 6.86 -2.82 -8.69
CA ALA A 165 6.27 -2.22 -7.51
C ALA A 165 7.31 -2.04 -6.39
N GLY A 166 8.06 -3.11 -6.09
CA GLY A 166 9.00 -3.09 -4.96
C GLY A 166 10.14 -2.08 -5.08
N ALA A 167 10.54 -1.73 -6.30
CA ALA A 167 11.56 -0.73 -6.57
C ALA A 167 11.00 0.65 -6.97
N GLY A 168 9.74 0.72 -7.38
CA GLY A 168 9.09 1.94 -7.87
C GLY A 168 8.25 2.67 -6.82
N SER A 169 7.73 1.94 -5.83
CA SER A 169 6.78 2.46 -4.84
C SER A 169 7.48 2.96 -3.57
N LEU A 170 8.40 3.92 -3.77
CA LEU A 170 9.26 4.47 -2.70
C LEU A 170 9.24 6.00 -2.65
N ILE A 171 8.79 6.65 -3.74
CA ILE A 171 8.93 8.10 -3.92
C ILE A 171 8.04 8.92 -2.98
N LEU A 172 6.86 8.44 -2.59
CA LEU A 172 5.97 9.17 -1.70
C LEU A 172 6.61 9.35 -0.32
N GLU A 173 7.06 8.27 0.31
CA GLU A 173 7.63 8.29 1.66
C GLU A 173 8.99 8.99 1.68
N PHE A 174 9.88 8.67 0.73
CA PHE A 174 11.19 9.31 0.64
C PHE A 174 11.08 10.79 0.27
N GLY A 175 10.11 11.15 -0.57
CA GLY A 175 9.76 12.53 -0.91
C GLY A 175 9.28 13.30 0.31
N VAL A 176 8.25 12.81 1.00
CA VAL A 176 7.71 13.42 2.22
C VAL A 176 8.78 13.57 3.30
N LEU A 177 9.61 12.53 3.54
CA LEU A 177 10.74 12.62 4.46
C LEU A 177 11.71 13.75 4.07
N SER A 178 12.02 13.88 2.78
CA SER A 178 12.93 14.93 2.29
C SER A 178 12.35 16.32 2.52
N ARG A 179 11.05 16.51 2.26
CA ARG A 179 10.36 17.79 2.46
C ARG A 179 10.28 18.16 3.94
N LEU A 180 9.94 17.20 4.81
CA LEU A 180 9.85 17.41 6.26
C LEU A 180 11.21 17.69 6.92
N THR A 181 12.28 17.06 6.40
CA THR A 181 13.65 17.24 6.94
C THR A 181 14.46 18.32 6.24
N ASN A 182 13.92 18.90 5.16
CA ASN A 182 14.63 19.82 4.25
C ASN A 182 15.97 19.24 3.75
N ASP A 183 15.97 17.94 3.43
CA ASP A 183 17.12 17.19 2.92
C ASP A 183 16.70 16.45 1.63
N PRO A 184 17.11 16.90 0.43
CA PRO A 184 16.64 16.34 -0.83
C PRO A 184 17.22 14.96 -1.14
N PHE A 185 18.08 14.42 -0.27
CA PHE A 185 18.78 13.16 -0.51
C PHE A 185 17.83 11.98 -0.77
N TYR A 186 16.79 11.81 0.06
CA TYR A 186 15.91 10.64 -0.03
C TYR A 186 15.01 10.72 -1.28
N GLU A 187 14.42 11.88 -1.56
CA GLU A 187 13.56 12.09 -2.74
C GLU A 187 14.35 11.84 -4.03
N ASN A 188 15.56 12.40 -4.13
CA ASN A 188 16.44 12.17 -5.28
C ASN A 188 16.80 10.68 -5.44
N LEU A 189 17.01 9.96 -4.33
CA LEU A 189 17.36 8.55 -4.34
C LEU A 189 16.19 7.69 -4.89
N ALA A 190 14.98 7.91 -4.37
CA ALA A 190 13.78 7.20 -4.83
C ALA A 190 13.41 7.59 -6.27
N LYS A 191 13.47 8.88 -6.62
CA LYS A 191 13.18 9.37 -7.98
C LYS A 191 14.13 8.74 -9.00
N LYS A 192 15.42 8.60 -8.66
CA LYS A 192 16.40 7.93 -9.53
C LYS A 192 16.05 6.45 -9.76
N ALA A 193 15.63 5.72 -8.73
CA ALA A 193 15.22 4.33 -8.86
C ALA A 193 13.97 4.18 -9.75
N LEU A 194 12.96 5.02 -9.52
CA LEU A 194 11.74 5.07 -10.33
C LEU A 194 12.05 5.36 -11.80
N LYS A 195 12.89 6.37 -12.09
CA LYS A 195 13.32 6.68 -13.45
C LYS A 195 14.11 5.54 -14.10
N ALA A 196 14.96 4.86 -13.33
CA ALA A 196 15.71 3.71 -13.85
C ALA A 196 14.77 2.55 -14.26
N LEU A 197 13.65 2.36 -13.58
CA LEU A 197 12.60 1.44 -14.02
C LEU A 197 11.93 1.97 -15.30
N TRP A 198 11.45 3.22 -15.28
CA TRP A 198 10.72 3.83 -16.40
C TRP A 198 11.50 3.83 -17.73
N GLU A 199 12.82 4.06 -17.66
CA GLU A 199 13.72 4.03 -18.82
C GLU A 199 13.87 2.62 -19.43
N ARG A 200 13.33 1.57 -18.79
CA ARG A 200 13.41 0.17 -19.23
C ARG A 200 12.06 -0.39 -19.66
N ARG A 201 11.01 0.42 -19.72
CA ARG A 201 9.76 0.01 -20.34
C ARG A 201 9.97 -0.43 -21.79
N SER A 202 9.03 -1.22 -22.30
CA SER A 202 9.03 -1.64 -23.71
C SER A 202 8.71 -0.48 -24.66
N ASP A 203 8.84 -0.70 -25.97
CA ASP A 203 8.35 0.24 -27.00
C ASP A 203 6.82 0.43 -26.97
N LEU A 204 6.10 -0.39 -26.19
CA LEU A 204 4.66 -0.27 -25.95
C LEU A 204 4.34 0.48 -24.65
N ASP A 205 5.35 1.10 -24.01
CA ASP A 205 5.31 1.73 -22.68
C ASP A 205 4.91 0.79 -21.52
N LEU A 206 4.77 -0.51 -21.78
CA LEU A 206 4.53 -1.53 -20.75
C LEU A 206 5.79 -1.82 -19.93
N MET A 207 5.57 -2.08 -18.64
CA MET A 207 6.59 -2.49 -17.67
C MET A 207 6.52 -3.99 -17.40
N GLY A 208 7.67 -4.65 -17.25
CA GLY A 208 7.71 -6.04 -16.80
C GLY A 208 7.48 -6.15 -15.29
N ASN A 209 7.30 -7.37 -14.80
CA ASN A 209 7.05 -7.64 -13.38
C ASN A 209 8.36 -7.69 -12.58
N ALA A 210 9.32 -8.50 -13.01
CA ALA A 210 10.59 -8.70 -12.29
C ALA A 210 11.81 -8.35 -13.14
N ILE A 211 12.78 -7.66 -12.55
CA ILE A 211 13.96 -7.12 -13.21
C ILE A 211 15.25 -7.50 -12.48
N ASN A 212 16.29 -7.80 -13.24
CA ASN A 212 17.64 -7.97 -12.71
C ASN A 212 18.30 -6.60 -12.50
N LEU A 213 18.55 -6.20 -11.27
CA LEU A 213 19.08 -4.88 -10.91
C LEU A 213 20.56 -4.67 -11.29
N GLN A 214 21.28 -5.73 -11.70
CA GLN A 214 22.68 -5.63 -12.14
C GLN A 214 22.80 -5.45 -13.65
N THR A 215 21.96 -6.14 -14.43
CA THR A 215 21.96 -6.08 -15.91
C THR A 215 20.92 -5.11 -16.45
N GLY A 216 19.87 -4.82 -15.70
CA GLY A 216 18.71 -4.06 -16.14
C GLY A 216 17.79 -4.83 -17.08
N GLN A 217 17.92 -6.16 -17.17
CA GLN A 217 17.07 -7.01 -18.00
C GLN A 217 15.86 -7.52 -17.22
N TRP A 218 14.69 -7.52 -17.86
CA TRP A 218 13.48 -8.13 -17.33
C TRP A 218 13.65 -9.65 -17.24
N VAL A 219 13.49 -10.20 -16.04
CA VAL A 219 13.54 -11.64 -15.75
C VAL A 219 12.15 -12.25 -15.89
N TYR A 220 11.12 -11.50 -15.52
CA TYR A 220 9.73 -11.87 -15.77
C TYR A 220 9.01 -10.69 -16.43
N ALA A 221 8.79 -10.81 -17.74
CA ALA A 221 8.30 -9.76 -18.62
C ALA A 221 6.76 -9.66 -18.68
N ALA A 222 6.04 -10.32 -17.77
CA ALA A 222 4.61 -10.13 -17.65
C ALA A 222 4.29 -8.70 -17.20
N SER A 223 3.30 -8.11 -17.84
CA SER A 223 2.77 -6.78 -17.58
C SER A 223 1.29 -6.89 -17.28
N SER A 224 0.86 -6.23 -16.20
CA SER A 224 -0.51 -6.18 -15.72
C SER A 224 -0.67 -5.02 -14.74
N VAL A 225 -1.88 -4.87 -14.21
CA VAL A 225 -2.18 -3.97 -13.09
C VAL A 225 -2.09 -4.68 -11.74
N GLY A 226 -1.55 -5.91 -11.69
CA GLY A 226 -1.58 -6.75 -10.50
C GLY A 226 -0.26 -6.83 -9.74
N ALA A 227 -0.16 -7.88 -8.93
CA ALA A 227 0.91 -8.09 -7.96
C ALA A 227 2.31 -7.93 -8.56
N GLY A 228 3.10 -7.02 -7.99
CA GLY A 228 4.49 -6.78 -8.39
C GLY A 228 4.67 -5.66 -9.41
N ILE A 229 3.58 -5.05 -9.89
CA ILE A 229 3.60 -3.85 -10.74
C ILE A 229 2.66 -2.79 -10.18
N ASP A 230 1.43 -3.17 -9.82
CA ASP A 230 0.38 -2.40 -9.15
C ASP A 230 0.75 -0.96 -8.72
N SER A 231 1.35 -0.81 -7.55
CA SER A 231 1.61 0.44 -6.85
C SER A 231 2.64 1.33 -7.56
N PHE A 232 3.36 0.84 -8.58
CA PHE A 232 4.15 1.72 -9.45
C PHE A 232 3.25 2.76 -10.12
N PHE A 233 2.10 2.35 -10.65
CA PHE A 233 1.15 3.27 -11.29
C PHE A 233 0.55 4.24 -10.28
N GLU A 234 0.20 3.74 -9.09
CA GLU A 234 -0.30 4.57 -8.00
C GLU A 234 0.69 5.66 -7.63
N TYR A 235 1.98 5.30 -7.47
CA TYR A 235 3.00 6.23 -7.03
C TYR A 235 3.30 7.29 -8.08
N LEU A 236 3.15 7.01 -9.38
CA LEU A 236 3.25 8.04 -10.40
C LEU A 236 2.15 9.09 -10.25
N LEU A 237 0.87 8.68 -10.24
CA LEU A 237 -0.23 9.63 -10.13
C LEU A 237 -0.25 10.35 -8.77
N LYS A 238 -0.07 9.60 -7.68
CA LYS A 238 -0.09 10.15 -6.32
C LYS A 238 1.11 11.06 -6.06
N ALA A 239 2.28 10.81 -6.65
CA ALA A 239 3.42 11.72 -6.53
C ALA A 239 3.19 13.04 -7.29
N HIS A 240 2.53 13.00 -8.44
CA HIS A 240 2.10 14.23 -9.12
C HIS A 240 1.16 15.05 -8.23
N ILE A 241 0.13 14.42 -7.64
CA ILE A 241 -0.83 15.10 -6.76
C ILE A 241 -0.13 15.70 -5.54
N LEU A 242 0.75 14.92 -4.89
CA LEU A 242 1.38 15.31 -3.63
C LEU A 242 2.51 16.34 -3.82
N PHE A 243 3.30 16.23 -4.89
CA PHE A 243 4.50 17.05 -5.10
C PHE A 243 4.37 18.11 -6.21
N GLY A 244 3.34 18.03 -7.06
CA GLY A 244 3.11 18.96 -8.16
C GLY A 244 4.15 18.87 -9.29
N ASP A 245 4.79 17.72 -9.46
CA ASP A 245 5.79 17.49 -10.52
C ASP A 245 5.12 16.77 -11.71
N ASP A 246 5.04 17.46 -12.85
CA ASP A 246 4.41 16.97 -14.08
C ASP A 246 5.13 15.75 -14.66
N GLU A 247 6.42 15.54 -14.34
CA GLU A 247 7.16 14.36 -14.83
C GLU A 247 6.50 13.06 -14.39
N TYR A 248 5.91 13.01 -13.18
CA TYR A 248 5.21 11.81 -12.74
C TYR A 248 3.87 11.61 -13.45
N TYR A 249 3.17 12.70 -13.77
CA TYR A 249 1.91 12.63 -14.52
C TYR A 249 2.14 12.18 -15.96
N ASP A 250 3.16 12.72 -16.63
CA ASP A 250 3.52 12.30 -17.99
C ASP A 250 3.87 10.80 -18.04
N MET A 251 4.64 10.30 -17.06
CA MET A 251 4.91 8.86 -16.94
C MET A 251 3.64 8.05 -16.68
N PHE A 252 2.73 8.56 -15.84
CA PHE A 252 1.47 7.90 -15.56
C PHE A 252 0.58 7.83 -16.81
N GLU A 253 0.44 8.92 -17.56
CA GLU A 253 -0.36 9.00 -18.78
C GLU A 253 0.08 7.98 -19.83
N ASP A 254 1.38 7.91 -20.09
CA ASP A 254 1.96 6.96 -21.03
C ASP A 254 1.67 5.51 -20.58
N ALA A 255 1.91 5.22 -19.29
CA ALA A 255 1.66 3.92 -18.71
C ALA A 255 0.18 3.52 -18.74
N TYR A 256 -0.71 4.43 -18.33
CA TYR A 256 -2.15 4.23 -18.30
C TYR A 256 -2.69 3.96 -19.71
N SER A 257 -2.27 4.77 -20.69
CA SER A 257 -2.63 4.59 -22.10
C SER A 257 -2.21 3.21 -22.62
N ALA A 258 -1.01 2.75 -22.27
CA ALA A 258 -0.53 1.41 -22.62
C ALA A 258 -1.36 0.30 -21.96
N ILE A 259 -1.68 0.43 -20.67
CA ILE A 259 -2.55 -0.52 -19.96
C ILE A 259 -3.93 -0.60 -20.63
N MET A 260 -4.55 0.55 -20.92
CA MET A 260 -5.85 0.58 -21.58
C MET A 260 -5.83 0.01 -23.00
N THR A 261 -4.71 0.12 -23.71
CA THR A 261 -4.56 -0.38 -25.08
C THR A 261 -4.29 -1.88 -25.14
N TYR A 262 -3.40 -2.39 -24.28
CA TYR A 262 -2.83 -3.74 -24.42
C TYR A 262 -3.26 -4.71 -23.33
N VAL A 263 -3.56 -4.22 -22.12
CA VAL A 263 -3.82 -5.02 -20.92
C VAL A 263 -5.33 -5.17 -20.68
N ALA A 264 -6.07 -4.07 -20.81
CA ALA A 264 -7.52 -4.08 -20.68
C ALA A 264 -8.18 -4.98 -21.75
N ASP A 265 -9.26 -5.63 -21.37
CA ASP A 265 -10.16 -6.24 -22.34
C ASP A 265 -10.97 -5.15 -23.07
N PRO A 266 -11.53 -5.44 -24.26
CA PRO A 266 -12.29 -4.46 -25.03
C PRO A 266 -13.48 -3.84 -24.28
N GLY A 267 -14.01 -4.53 -23.26
CA GLY A 267 -15.10 -4.04 -22.43
C GLY A 267 -14.65 -3.11 -21.28
N GLY A 268 -13.39 -3.15 -20.86
CA GLY A 268 -12.88 -2.41 -19.70
C GLY A 268 -13.24 -3.04 -18.34
N TYR A 269 -13.64 -4.31 -18.32
CA TYR A 269 -14.00 -5.05 -17.11
C TYR A 269 -12.82 -5.82 -16.52
N LEU A 270 -11.89 -6.27 -17.37
CA LEU A 270 -10.82 -7.19 -17.01
C LEU A 270 -9.47 -6.71 -17.52
N TYR A 271 -8.45 -6.76 -16.66
CA TYR A 271 -7.08 -6.37 -16.98
C TYR A 271 -6.19 -7.62 -16.94
N LYS A 272 -5.74 -8.07 -18.11
CA LYS A 272 -5.09 -9.38 -18.28
C LYS A 272 -3.58 -9.29 -18.06
N ASN A 273 -2.92 -10.42 -17.81
CA ASN A 273 -1.46 -10.48 -17.85
C ASN A 273 -0.96 -10.68 -19.28
N VAL A 274 -0.17 -9.75 -19.81
CA VAL A 274 0.39 -9.80 -21.17
C VAL A 274 1.91 -9.70 -21.16
N ASP A 275 2.57 -10.14 -22.21
CA ASP A 275 4.00 -9.93 -22.40
C ASP A 275 4.27 -8.46 -22.73
N MET A 276 5.16 -7.82 -21.99
CA MET A 276 5.39 -6.38 -22.11
C MET A 276 5.84 -5.95 -23.52
N ALA A 277 6.57 -6.81 -24.26
CA ALA A 277 7.14 -6.43 -25.55
C ALA A 277 6.18 -6.71 -26.73
N SER A 278 5.36 -7.75 -26.61
CA SER A 278 4.51 -8.22 -27.71
C SER A 278 3.01 -8.04 -27.47
N ALA A 279 2.60 -7.65 -26.26
CA ALA A 279 1.22 -7.61 -25.79
C ALA A 279 0.47 -8.96 -25.91
N GLN A 280 1.19 -10.08 -26.07
CA GLN A 280 0.58 -11.40 -26.12
C GLN A 280 0.15 -11.85 -24.74
N LEU A 281 -1.03 -12.47 -24.65
CA LEU A 281 -1.55 -13.00 -23.39
C LEU A 281 -0.58 -14.01 -22.76
N MET A 282 -0.20 -13.79 -21.50
CA MET A 282 0.72 -14.66 -20.75
C MET A 282 0.02 -15.55 -19.73
N SER A 283 -1.10 -15.09 -19.17
CA SER A 283 -1.87 -15.90 -18.23
C SER A 283 -3.38 -15.65 -18.35
N HIS A 284 -4.15 -16.57 -17.78
CA HIS A 284 -5.61 -16.52 -17.76
C HIS A 284 -6.15 -16.16 -16.38
N TRP A 285 -5.34 -15.55 -15.52
CA TRP A 285 -5.73 -15.16 -14.18
C TRP A 285 -5.57 -13.67 -13.93
N ILE A 286 -6.36 -13.16 -12.97
CA ILE A 286 -6.18 -11.88 -12.29
C ILE A 286 -5.97 -12.14 -10.79
N ASP A 287 -5.35 -11.21 -10.09
CA ASP A 287 -5.12 -11.32 -8.64
C ASP A 287 -5.99 -10.37 -7.84
N SER A 288 -6.09 -10.62 -6.54
CA SER A 288 -6.87 -9.82 -5.60
C SER A 288 -6.32 -8.39 -5.45
N LEU A 289 -5.00 -8.20 -5.54
CA LEU A 289 -4.36 -6.89 -5.41
C LEU A 289 -4.80 -5.95 -6.54
N SER A 290 -5.00 -6.48 -7.75
CA SER A 290 -5.52 -5.75 -8.91
C SER A 290 -6.86 -5.02 -8.65
N ALA A 291 -7.56 -5.32 -7.54
CA ALA A 291 -8.76 -4.62 -7.11
C ALA A 291 -8.53 -3.17 -6.64
N PHE A 292 -7.28 -2.67 -6.57
CA PHE A 292 -6.99 -1.25 -6.29
C PHE A 292 -7.22 -0.37 -7.53
N TRP A 293 -7.07 -0.96 -8.73
CA TRP A 293 -7.07 -0.26 -10.00
C TRP A 293 -8.31 0.62 -10.23
N PRO A 294 -9.55 0.19 -9.90
CA PRO A 294 -10.72 1.06 -9.99
C PRO A 294 -10.59 2.34 -9.16
N GLY A 295 -10.06 2.26 -7.93
CA GLY A 295 -9.81 3.43 -7.09
C GLY A 295 -8.80 4.40 -7.72
N LEU A 296 -7.74 3.87 -8.32
CA LEU A 296 -6.78 4.68 -9.07
C LEU A 296 -7.41 5.33 -10.32
N GLN A 297 -8.30 4.63 -11.02
CA GLN A 297 -9.04 5.18 -12.16
C GLN A 297 -9.99 6.31 -11.74
N VAL A 298 -10.64 6.20 -10.58
CA VAL A 298 -11.41 7.32 -10.00
C VAL A 298 -10.50 8.52 -9.76
N LEU A 299 -9.35 8.32 -9.12
CA LEU A 299 -8.41 9.40 -8.82
C LEU A 299 -7.90 10.09 -10.09
N TYR A 300 -7.71 9.33 -11.16
CA TYR A 300 -7.33 9.84 -12.48
C TYR A 300 -8.49 10.56 -13.21
N GLY A 301 -9.74 10.29 -12.84
CA GLY A 301 -10.93 10.84 -13.49
C GLY A 301 -11.55 9.96 -14.58
N ASP A 302 -11.06 8.73 -14.78
CA ASP A 302 -11.71 7.75 -15.66
C ASP A 302 -12.77 6.93 -14.91
N LEU A 303 -13.85 7.63 -14.54
CA LEU A 303 -14.93 7.07 -13.75
C LEU A 303 -15.67 5.95 -14.48
N GLU A 304 -15.80 6.02 -15.81
CA GLU A 304 -16.48 4.98 -16.59
C GLU A 304 -15.73 3.66 -16.49
N MET A 305 -14.40 3.67 -16.70
CA MET A 305 -13.61 2.45 -16.59
C MET A 305 -13.51 1.95 -15.15
N ALA A 306 -13.45 2.85 -14.18
CA ALA A 306 -13.48 2.48 -12.76
C ALA A 306 -14.74 1.68 -12.38
N ILE A 307 -15.92 2.12 -12.82
CA ILE A 307 -17.19 1.41 -12.57
C ILE A 307 -17.15 0.01 -13.19
N LYS A 308 -16.67 -0.11 -14.44
CA LYS A 308 -16.61 -1.40 -15.14
C LYS A 308 -15.64 -2.37 -14.50
N SER A 309 -14.43 -1.92 -14.19
CA SER A 309 -13.38 -2.77 -13.59
C SER A 309 -13.77 -3.23 -12.18
N HIS A 310 -14.41 -2.36 -11.38
CA HIS A 310 -14.92 -2.70 -10.05
C HIS A 310 -15.97 -3.81 -10.07
N LEU A 311 -16.86 -3.83 -11.07
CA LEU A 311 -17.92 -4.85 -11.19
C LEU A 311 -17.37 -6.28 -11.28
N THR A 312 -16.18 -6.47 -11.85
CA THR A 312 -15.51 -7.79 -11.86
C THR A 312 -15.24 -8.26 -10.43
N TYR A 313 -14.63 -7.41 -9.61
CA TYR A 313 -14.31 -7.73 -8.22
C TYR A 313 -15.56 -7.85 -7.35
N TYR A 314 -16.58 -7.02 -7.58
CA TYR A 314 -17.89 -7.18 -6.94
C TYR A 314 -18.50 -8.56 -7.20
N ASN A 315 -18.48 -9.03 -8.44
CA ASN A 315 -19.01 -10.35 -8.79
C ASN A 315 -18.21 -11.50 -8.16
N LEU A 316 -16.88 -11.37 -8.09
CA LEU A 316 -16.02 -12.33 -7.38
C LEU A 316 -16.34 -12.36 -5.89
N TRP A 317 -16.41 -11.20 -5.25
CA TRP A 317 -16.75 -11.10 -3.83
C TRP A 317 -18.13 -11.72 -3.56
N LYS A 318 -19.14 -11.38 -4.36
CA LYS A 318 -20.50 -11.94 -4.23
C LYS A 318 -20.53 -13.47 -4.37
N LYS A 319 -19.68 -14.04 -5.24
CA LYS A 319 -19.58 -15.50 -5.47
C LYS A 319 -18.89 -16.20 -4.29
N TYR A 320 -17.81 -15.62 -3.77
CA TYR A 320 -16.92 -16.30 -2.82
C TYR A 320 -16.97 -15.76 -1.38
N ARG A 321 -17.71 -14.69 -1.10
CA ARG A 321 -17.78 -13.97 0.19
C ARG A 321 -16.41 -13.56 0.74
N GLY A 322 -15.55 -13.09 -0.16
CA GLY A 322 -14.13 -12.81 0.03
C GLY A 322 -13.40 -12.84 -1.30
N MET A 323 -12.22 -12.22 -1.40
CA MET A 323 -11.49 -12.09 -2.67
C MET A 323 -10.48 -13.23 -2.85
N PRO A 324 -10.63 -14.13 -3.84
CA PRO A 324 -9.58 -15.11 -4.13
C PRO A 324 -8.28 -14.42 -4.54
N GLU A 325 -7.15 -14.84 -3.97
CA GLU A 325 -5.83 -14.29 -4.32
C GLU A 325 -5.52 -14.38 -5.81
N ARG A 326 -5.96 -15.45 -6.49
CA ARG A 326 -5.94 -15.55 -7.95
C ARG A 326 -7.18 -16.22 -8.50
N TYR A 327 -7.80 -15.57 -9.48
CA TYR A 327 -8.97 -16.05 -10.18
C TYR A 327 -8.69 -16.28 -11.66
N ASN A 328 -9.01 -17.46 -12.16
CA ASN A 328 -8.85 -17.83 -13.56
C ASN A 328 -10.13 -17.55 -14.35
N PHE A 329 -10.10 -16.49 -15.18
CA PHE A 329 -11.27 -16.03 -15.92
C PHE A 329 -11.65 -16.90 -17.12
N VAL A 330 -10.78 -17.83 -17.54
CA VAL A 330 -11.10 -18.81 -18.59
C VAL A 330 -11.73 -20.07 -18.00
N GLN A 331 -11.21 -20.54 -16.86
CA GLN A 331 -11.73 -21.73 -16.18
C GLN A 331 -12.95 -21.43 -15.30
N ASP A 332 -13.22 -20.15 -15.02
CA ASP A 332 -14.26 -19.69 -14.08
C ASP A 332 -14.05 -20.24 -12.65
N ASP A 333 -12.79 -20.41 -12.25
CA ASP A 333 -12.40 -21.03 -10.97
C ASP A 333 -11.22 -20.31 -10.30
N VAL A 334 -11.01 -20.63 -9.03
CA VAL A 334 -9.99 -20.07 -8.15
C VAL A 334 -8.69 -20.86 -8.27
N ASP A 335 -7.65 -20.22 -8.79
CA ASP A 335 -6.28 -20.77 -8.85
C ASP A 335 -5.63 -20.74 -7.46
N ILE A 336 -5.81 -19.64 -6.71
CA ILE A 336 -5.32 -19.48 -5.33
C ILE A 336 -6.43 -18.86 -4.47
N GLY A 337 -6.89 -19.60 -3.46
CA GLY A 337 -8.04 -19.21 -2.64
C GLY A 337 -7.73 -18.40 -1.40
N PHE A 338 -6.46 -18.09 -1.12
CA PHE A 338 -6.06 -17.31 0.05
C PHE A 338 -6.72 -15.91 0.03
N TYR A 339 -7.14 -15.41 1.19
CA TYR A 339 -7.62 -14.04 1.35
C TYR A 339 -7.25 -13.50 2.73
N PRO A 340 -6.19 -12.68 2.83
CA PRO A 340 -5.72 -12.14 4.09
C PRO A 340 -6.47 -10.88 4.55
N ILE A 341 -7.73 -10.70 4.13
CA ILE A 341 -8.52 -9.49 4.41
C ILE A 341 -7.89 -8.25 3.75
N ARG A 342 -7.47 -8.41 2.49
CA ARG A 342 -6.81 -7.33 1.73
C ARG A 342 -7.73 -6.11 1.51
N PRO A 343 -7.17 -4.91 1.44
CA PRO A 343 -7.92 -3.66 1.46
C PRO A 343 -8.42 -3.20 0.09
N GLU A 344 -7.86 -3.68 -1.02
CA GLU A 344 -7.92 -2.96 -2.30
C GLU A 344 -9.35 -2.86 -2.86
N PHE A 345 -10.18 -3.89 -2.61
CA PHE A 345 -11.60 -3.83 -2.98
C PHE A 345 -12.40 -2.85 -2.12
N ALA A 346 -12.08 -2.73 -0.82
CA ALA A 346 -12.70 -1.75 0.06
C ALA A 346 -12.24 -0.31 -0.29
N GLU A 347 -10.96 -0.14 -0.63
CA GLU A 347 -10.39 1.13 -1.12
C GLU A 347 -11.13 1.61 -2.38
N SER A 348 -11.20 0.77 -3.41
CA SER A 348 -11.89 1.11 -4.66
C SER A 348 -13.38 1.41 -4.44
N THR A 349 -14.04 0.67 -3.55
CA THR A 349 -15.45 0.92 -3.17
C THR A 349 -15.61 2.28 -2.50
N TYR A 350 -14.69 2.64 -1.60
CA TYR A 350 -14.64 3.96 -0.97
C TYR A 350 -14.49 5.08 -2.01
N PHE A 351 -13.49 5.02 -2.88
CA PHE A 351 -13.29 6.06 -3.90
C PHE A 351 -14.47 6.19 -4.87
N LEU A 352 -15.05 5.07 -5.31
CA LEU A 352 -16.22 5.10 -6.19
C LEU A 352 -17.44 5.72 -5.49
N TYR A 353 -17.67 5.42 -4.22
CA TYR A 353 -18.73 6.11 -3.46
C TYR A 353 -18.46 7.61 -3.36
N ARG A 354 -17.21 8.02 -3.06
CA ARG A 354 -16.85 9.44 -2.99
C ARG A 354 -17.10 10.18 -4.30
N ALA A 355 -16.81 9.55 -5.44
CA ALA A 355 -16.96 10.19 -6.75
C ALA A 355 -18.40 10.17 -7.31
N THR A 356 -19.23 9.20 -6.90
CA THR A 356 -20.56 9.00 -7.50
C THR A 356 -21.72 9.31 -6.57
N HIS A 357 -21.49 9.20 -5.25
CA HIS A 357 -22.53 9.11 -4.23
C HIS A 357 -23.61 8.05 -4.51
N ASP A 358 -23.28 7.02 -5.32
CA ASP A 358 -24.21 5.93 -5.61
C ASP A 358 -24.34 5.01 -4.37
N PRO A 359 -25.55 4.85 -3.80
CA PRO A 359 -25.78 3.97 -2.65
C PRO A 359 -25.35 2.52 -2.87
N PHE A 360 -25.23 2.07 -4.13
CA PHE A 360 -24.70 0.75 -4.45
C PHE A 360 -23.36 0.47 -3.74
N TYR A 361 -22.46 1.44 -3.67
CA TYR A 361 -21.15 1.25 -3.03
C TYR A 361 -21.25 1.13 -1.50
N LEU A 362 -22.28 1.71 -0.87
CA LEU A 362 -22.57 1.48 0.55
C LEU A 362 -23.07 0.05 0.79
N GLU A 363 -23.93 -0.47 -0.10
CA GLU A 363 -24.39 -1.87 -0.04
C GLU A 363 -23.21 -2.84 -0.21
N VAL A 364 -22.25 -2.52 -1.10
CA VAL A 364 -21.00 -3.28 -1.25
C VAL A 364 -20.17 -3.23 0.03
N GLY A 365 -20.03 -2.05 0.66
CA GLY A 365 -19.34 -1.90 1.93
C GLY A 365 -19.97 -2.73 3.06
N GLU A 366 -21.30 -2.79 3.13
CA GLU A 366 -22.03 -3.57 4.12
C GLU A 366 -21.78 -5.06 3.92
N MET A 367 -21.85 -5.54 2.67
CA MET A 367 -21.51 -6.92 2.31
C MET A 367 -20.07 -7.28 2.74
N ILE A 368 -19.10 -6.39 2.52
CA ILE A 368 -17.70 -6.61 2.93
C ILE A 368 -17.60 -6.74 4.46
N LEU A 369 -18.24 -5.84 5.21
CA LEU A 369 -18.23 -5.86 6.67
C LEU A 369 -18.85 -7.14 7.25
N GLU A 370 -20.02 -7.52 6.74
CA GLU A 370 -20.73 -8.73 7.15
C GLU A 370 -19.90 -9.98 6.88
N ASP A 371 -19.34 -10.11 5.67
CA ASP A 371 -18.54 -11.28 5.28
C ASP A 371 -17.25 -11.41 6.10
N ILE A 372 -16.53 -10.31 6.35
CA ILE A 372 -15.34 -10.34 7.21
C ILE A 372 -15.74 -10.72 8.65
N ASN A 373 -16.80 -10.12 9.18
CA ASN A 373 -17.24 -10.39 10.54
C ASN A 373 -17.72 -11.84 10.74
N ASP A 374 -18.45 -12.38 9.77
CA ASP A 374 -19.00 -13.74 9.81
C ASP A 374 -17.93 -14.81 9.63
N ARG A 375 -16.95 -14.57 8.75
CA ARG A 375 -16.02 -15.61 8.30
C ARG A 375 -14.66 -15.56 8.99
N ALA A 376 -14.17 -14.36 9.30
CA ALA A 376 -12.79 -14.17 9.77
C ALA A 376 -12.69 -13.82 11.26
N ARG A 377 -13.79 -13.39 11.91
CA ARG A 377 -13.71 -12.94 13.30
C ARG A 377 -13.50 -14.10 14.28
N LEU A 378 -12.49 -13.95 15.15
CA LEU A 378 -12.18 -14.84 16.25
C LEU A 378 -12.18 -14.09 17.59
N PRO A 379 -12.18 -14.78 18.75
CA PRO A 379 -12.17 -14.11 20.05
C PRO A 379 -11.02 -13.12 20.25
N CYS A 380 -9.86 -13.37 19.63
CA CYS A 380 -8.64 -12.58 19.78
C CYS A 380 -8.24 -11.83 18.51
N GLY A 381 -9.17 -11.49 17.62
CA GLY A 381 -8.87 -10.70 16.42
C GLY A 381 -9.58 -11.20 15.17
N PHE A 382 -8.95 -11.06 14.01
CA PHE A 382 -9.44 -11.53 12.72
C PHE A 382 -8.40 -12.43 12.06
N ALA A 383 -8.82 -13.55 11.50
CA ALA A 383 -7.97 -14.51 10.81
C ALA A 383 -8.09 -14.38 9.28
N SER A 384 -6.98 -14.52 8.57
CA SER A 384 -6.98 -14.72 7.13
C SER A 384 -7.80 -15.95 6.73
N LEU A 385 -8.43 -15.93 5.55
CA LEU A 385 -9.00 -17.13 4.94
C LEU A 385 -7.87 -17.86 4.19
N ALA A 386 -7.59 -19.10 4.57
CA ALA A 386 -6.69 -19.98 3.82
C ALA A 386 -7.28 -20.36 2.45
N ASP A 387 -8.60 -20.50 2.36
CA ASP A 387 -9.31 -20.73 1.09
C ASP A 387 -10.74 -20.18 1.13
N VAL A 388 -11.05 -19.19 0.28
CA VAL A 388 -12.38 -18.54 0.17
C VAL A 388 -13.51 -19.50 -0.21
N ARG A 389 -13.23 -20.63 -0.86
CA ARG A 389 -14.24 -21.63 -1.25
C ARG A 389 -14.68 -22.46 -0.06
N THR A 390 -13.73 -22.82 0.81
CA THR A 390 -14.00 -23.70 1.96
C THR A 390 -14.29 -22.93 3.24
N GLY A 391 -13.83 -21.68 3.34
CA GLY A 391 -13.85 -20.91 4.58
C GLY A 391 -12.81 -21.38 5.61
N ALA A 392 -11.85 -22.21 5.22
CA ALA A 392 -10.72 -22.56 6.07
C ALA A 392 -9.95 -21.30 6.47
N LEU A 393 -9.53 -21.23 7.74
CA LEU A 393 -8.85 -20.08 8.32
C LEU A 393 -7.36 -20.34 8.49
N GLU A 394 -6.57 -19.28 8.42
CA GLU A 394 -5.14 -19.25 8.74
C GLU A 394 -4.88 -18.32 9.94
N ASP A 395 -4.00 -18.75 10.85
CA ASP A 395 -3.72 -18.05 12.11
C ASP A 395 -2.84 -16.81 11.90
N ARG A 396 -3.37 -15.79 11.23
CA ARG A 396 -2.69 -14.51 10.96
C ARG A 396 -3.70 -13.37 10.85
N MET A 397 -3.39 -12.26 11.52
CA MET A 397 -3.98 -10.95 11.28
C MET A 397 -2.88 -10.02 10.77
N GLU A 398 -2.92 -9.70 9.48
CA GLU A 398 -1.96 -8.77 8.87
C GLU A 398 -2.17 -7.35 9.41
N SER A 399 -1.10 -6.54 9.46
CA SER A 399 -1.19 -5.16 9.95
C SER A 399 -2.18 -4.30 9.15
N PHE A 400 -2.23 -4.47 7.83
CA PHE A 400 -3.10 -3.73 6.92
C PHE A 400 -4.60 -3.96 7.15
N VAL A 401 -4.99 -5.02 7.86
CA VAL A 401 -6.40 -5.22 8.23
C VAL A 401 -6.87 -4.05 9.10
N LEU A 402 -6.00 -3.57 9.98
CA LEU A 402 -6.27 -2.42 10.84
C LEU A 402 -5.96 -1.10 10.14
N SER A 403 -4.81 -0.98 9.47
CA SER A 403 -4.38 0.29 8.90
C SER A 403 -5.09 0.67 7.61
N GLU A 404 -5.64 -0.29 6.86
CA GLU A 404 -6.22 -0.04 5.54
C GLU A 404 -7.68 -0.51 5.45
N THR A 405 -7.95 -1.82 5.57
CA THR A 405 -9.27 -2.37 5.29
C THR A 405 -10.35 -1.74 6.18
N PHE A 406 -10.11 -1.66 7.50
CA PHE A 406 -11.05 -1.02 8.41
C PHE A 406 -11.05 0.50 8.32
N LYS A 407 -9.96 1.13 7.86
CA LYS A 407 -9.91 2.58 7.61
C LYS A 407 -10.81 2.96 6.44
N TYR A 408 -10.68 2.30 5.29
CA TYR A 408 -11.50 2.59 4.12
C TYR A 408 -12.98 2.29 4.38
N LEU A 409 -13.29 1.20 5.09
CA LEU A 409 -14.68 0.91 5.48
C LEU A 409 -15.23 1.94 6.47
N TYR A 410 -14.42 2.44 7.41
CA TYR A 410 -14.84 3.53 8.30
C TYR A 410 -15.15 4.81 7.52
N LEU A 411 -14.25 5.23 6.64
CA LEU A 411 -14.42 6.44 5.82
C LEU A 411 -15.58 6.34 4.82
N LEU A 412 -15.88 5.13 4.32
CA LEU A 412 -17.02 4.87 3.45
C LEU A 412 -18.35 5.17 4.15
N PHE A 413 -18.47 4.82 5.44
CA PHE A 413 -19.71 4.99 6.20
C PHE A 413 -19.78 6.29 7.01
N ASP A 414 -18.65 6.91 7.34
CA ASP A 414 -18.61 8.24 7.94
C ASP A 414 -18.62 9.32 6.86
N ILE A 415 -19.79 9.51 6.24
CA ILE A 415 -19.97 10.39 5.09
C ILE A 415 -19.55 11.85 5.36
N ASP A 416 -19.68 12.29 6.62
CA ASP A 416 -19.42 13.64 7.10
C ASP A 416 -17.99 13.81 7.66
N HIS A 417 -17.16 12.76 7.58
CA HIS A 417 -15.79 12.79 8.07
C HIS A 417 -15.00 13.96 7.45
N PRO A 418 -14.17 14.72 8.19
CA PRO A 418 -13.45 15.87 7.63
C PRO A 418 -12.63 15.55 6.37
N LEU A 419 -11.92 14.41 6.34
CA LEU A 419 -11.16 13.97 5.16
C LEU A 419 -12.02 13.74 3.91
N ASN A 420 -13.30 13.43 4.09
CA ASN A 420 -14.23 13.26 2.98
C ASN A 420 -14.57 14.60 2.31
N HIS A 421 -14.40 15.72 3.03
CA HIS A 421 -14.70 17.07 2.57
C HIS A 421 -13.44 17.94 2.41
N GLU A 422 -12.27 17.31 2.45
CA GLU A 422 -11.00 18.02 2.40
C GLU A 422 -10.66 18.41 0.95
N ASP A 423 -10.66 19.72 0.68
CA ASP A 423 -10.35 20.30 -0.63
C ASP A 423 -8.83 20.38 -0.92
N SER A 424 -7.98 19.83 -0.04
CA SER A 424 -6.53 19.83 -0.21
C SER A 424 -6.00 18.58 -0.91
N ASN A 425 -4.80 18.71 -1.49
CA ASN A 425 -4.12 17.64 -2.22
C ASN A 425 -3.59 16.55 -1.27
N PHE A 426 -4.45 15.78 -0.61
CA PHE A 426 -4.04 14.61 0.13
C PHE A 426 -4.08 13.36 -0.75
N VAL A 427 -3.27 12.38 -0.40
CA VAL A 427 -3.31 11.04 -0.98
C VAL A 427 -3.26 10.02 0.14
N PHE A 428 -4.01 8.94 0.02
CA PHE A 428 -3.56 7.70 0.65
C PHE A 428 -2.42 7.18 -0.22
N THR A 429 -1.29 6.77 0.36
CA THR A 429 -0.22 6.04 -0.35
C THR A 429 -0.77 4.69 -0.82
N THR A 430 -0.02 3.59 -0.77
CA THR A 430 -0.63 2.26 -0.79
C THR A 430 -1.13 1.90 0.61
N GLY A 431 -1.99 2.77 1.18
CA GLY A 431 -2.65 2.52 2.46
C GLY A 431 -2.57 3.61 3.53
N LEU A 432 -1.68 4.61 3.46
CA LEU A 432 -1.49 5.57 4.57
C LEU A 432 -1.76 7.01 4.18
N LEU A 433 -2.35 7.80 5.08
CA LEU A 433 -2.74 9.19 4.79
C LEU A 433 -1.52 10.12 4.73
N PHE A 434 -1.21 10.63 3.55
CA PHE A 434 -0.24 11.69 3.33
C PHE A 434 -0.93 12.97 2.91
N MET A 435 -0.70 14.02 3.70
CA MET A 435 -1.16 15.37 3.41
C MET A 435 0.07 16.25 3.20
N PRO A 436 0.04 17.21 2.26
CA PRO A 436 1.19 18.04 2.02
C PRO A 436 1.45 18.88 3.28
N PRO A 437 2.70 19.02 3.73
CA PRO A 437 3.03 19.91 4.83
C PRO A 437 2.94 21.36 4.35
N TYR A 438 1.73 21.88 4.18
CA TYR A 438 1.49 23.27 3.77
C TYR A 438 1.54 24.20 4.97
N SER A 439 2.75 24.60 5.35
CA SER A 439 2.93 25.92 5.96
C SER A 439 4.14 26.71 5.44
N LYS A 440 4.97 26.16 4.52
CA LYS A 440 6.27 26.80 4.18
C LYS A 440 6.82 26.66 2.74
N LEU A 441 6.05 26.34 1.70
CA LEU A 441 6.59 26.32 0.33
C LEU A 441 5.65 26.96 -0.71
N PRO A 442 6.17 27.73 -1.69
CA PRO A 442 5.38 28.31 -2.75
C PRO A 442 4.91 27.21 -3.73
N LEU A 443 3.61 27.21 -4.02
CA LEU A 443 3.02 26.42 -5.11
C LEU A 443 3.62 26.90 -6.44
N TYR A 444 4.33 26.02 -7.16
CA TYR A 444 4.68 26.28 -8.55
C TYR A 444 3.56 25.72 -9.44
N GLY A 445 2.89 26.60 -10.17
CA GLY A 445 2.14 26.28 -11.41
C GLY A 445 0.98 25.29 -11.31
N THR A 446 -0.13 25.65 -10.65
CA THR A 446 -1.32 24.80 -10.56
C THR A 446 -2.42 25.20 -11.54
N ASP A 447 -2.15 25.18 -12.85
CA ASP A 447 -3.19 25.34 -13.89
C ASP A 447 -3.71 23.99 -14.44
N ARG A 448 -3.13 22.85 -14.02
CA ARG A 448 -3.56 21.50 -14.43
C ARG A 448 -4.20 20.63 -13.34
N ILE A 449 -4.31 21.11 -12.10
CA ILE A 449 -5.05 20.40 -11.04
C ILE A 449 -6.56 20.63 -11.27
N LEU A 450 -7.14 19.86 -12.18
CA LEU A 450 -8.55 19.95 -12.55
C LEU A 450 -9.44 18.86 -11.91
N LEU A 451 -8.89 17.95 -11.10
CA LEU A 451 -9.62 16.74 -10.70
C LEU A 451 -10.19 16.71 -9.27
N GLN A 452 -9.90 17.69 -8.41
CA GLN A 452 -10.66 17.89 -7.17
C GLN A 452 -11.83 18.87 -7.31
N ARG A 453 -12.02 19.50 -8.49
CA ARG A 453 -13.10 20.49 -8.70
C ARG A 453 -14.42 19.92 -9.20
N VAL A 454 -14.53 18.59 -9.31
CA VAL A 454 -15.75 17.90 -9.79
C VAL A 454 -16.22 16.81 -8.81
N MET A 455 -15.68 16.77 -7.58
CA MET A 455 -16.24 15.99 -6.48
C MET A 455 -17.21 16.85 -5.67
#